data_AF-S9ZNA5-F1
#
_entry.id   AF-S9ZNA5-F1
#
_cell.length_a   1.000
_cell.length_b   1.000
_cell.length_c   1.000
_cell.angle_alpha   90.00
_cell.angle_beta   90.00
_cell.angle_gamma   90.00
#
_symmetry.space_group_name_H-M   'P 1'
#
loop_
_entity.id
_entity.type
_entity.pdbx_description
1 polymer ?
#
loop_
_entity_poly.entity_id
_entity_poly.type
_entity_poly.pdbx_seq_one_letter_code
_entity_poly.pdbx_strand_id
1 'polypeptide(L)'
;MSTVENDPRVLRRLAQVSLLFALASLLATAAALVLLPNAASLGQWIVVGAGGLLGLAAFAFGVTISLRKPFARRLGFVVVALACLVAVLFGLLAIAVPASATAYGTWLAVVLAYVAFASHRLVRWPTGVLADEPRVSLGVFISYRRDDSRETVGRIHDVLRQGFEEERLFLDVYRQAAGEDYRRVIGRALDRSQVVLVVIGVRWLTVGSQDGKRRIDDPEDMVRIEIETALARGLKVIPLLVQAATMPTAAQLPPTLHGLAYLTALQLRPDPDFKPDMQRLITALRTLSASATG
;
A
#
# COMPACT_ATOMS: atom_id res chain seq x y z
N MET A 1 36.06 1.01 -0.75
CA MET A 1 35.99 -0.44 -0.47
C MET A 1 34.65 -0.77 0.20
N SER A 2 33.53 -0.39 -0.42
CA SER A 2 32.19 -0.41 0.21
C SER A 2 31.03 -0.60 -0.78
N THR A 3 31.31 -0.89 -2.06
CA THR A 3 30.27 -1.03 -3.10
C THR A 3 29.90 -2.48 -3.42
N VAL A 4 30.65 -3.46 -2.90
CA VAL A 4 30.40 -4.90 -3.13
C VAL A 4 29.45 -5.49 -2.07
N GLU A 5 29.34 -4.86 -0.90
CA GLU A 5 28.65 -5.42 0.27
C GLU A 5 27.11 -5.30 0.21
N ASN A 6 26.58 -4.49 -0.71
CA ASN A 6 25.14 -4.27 -0.90
C ASN A 6 24.60 -4.77 -2.25
N ASP A 7 25.29 -5.69 -2.94
CA ASP A 7 24.74 -6.29 -4.16
C ASP A 7 23.56 -7.25 -3.78
N PRO A 8 22.32 -6.98 -4.22
CA PRO A 8 21.15 -7.80 -3.93
C PRO A 8 21.23 -9.23 -4.47
N ARG A 9 22.19 -9.53 -5.37
CA ARG A 9 22.49 -10.89 -5.85
C ARG A 9 23.38 -11.64 -4.87
N VAL A 10 24.35 -10.97 -4.26
CA VAL A 10 25.26 -11.53 -3.24
C VAL A 10 24.47 -11.85 -1.97
N LEU A 11 23.62 -10.92 -1.52
CA LEU A 11 22.72 -11.13 -0.38
C LEU A 11 21.74 -12.29 -0.60
N ARG A 12 21.24 -12.48 -1.82
CA ARG A 12 20.38 -13.63 -2.18
C ARG A 12 21.14 -14.96 -2.14
N ARG A 13 22.37 -15.01 -2.66
CA ARG A 13 23.21 -16.22 -2.60
C ARG A 13 23.58 -16.57 -1.16
N LEU A 14 23.93 -15.59 -0.33
CA LEU A 14 24.22 -15.79 1.08
C LEU A 14 23.01 -16.33 1.85
N ALA A 15 21.80 -15.80 1.58
CA ALA A 15 20.57 -16.31 2.17
C ALA A 15 20.25 -17.76 1.72
N GLN A 16 20.45 -18.08 0.44
CA GLN A 16 20.25 -19.45 -0.08
C GLN A 16 21.25 -20.45 0.52
N VAL A 17 22.52 -20.08 0.65
CA VAL A 17 23.55 -20.92 1.28
C VAL A 17 23.24 -21.13 2.76
N SER A 18 22.81 -20.08 3.48
CA SER A 18 22.41 -20.19 4.88
C SER A 18 21.20 -21.11 5.08
N LEU A 19 20.23 -21.05 4.15
CA LEU A 19 19.05 -21.92 4.16
C LEU A 19 19.40 -23.39 3.89
N LEU A 20 20.28 -23.65 2.92
CA LEU A 20 20.77 -25.00 2.63
C LEU A 20 21.56 -25.59 3.81
N PHE A 21 22.39 -24.78 4.46
CA PHE A 21 23.12 -25.19 5.66
C PHE A 21 22.18 -25.51 6.82
N ALA A 22 21.16 -24.67 7.07
CA ALA A 22 20.14 -24.92 8.08
C ALA A 22 19.38 -26.23 7.80
N LEU A 23 19.00 -26.48 6.55
CA LEU A 23 18.33 -27.72 6.13
C LEU A 23 19.23 -28.96 6.35
N ALA A 24 20.50 -28.87 5.96
CA ALA A 24 21.47 -29.95 6.16
C ALA A 24 21.72 -30.25 7.64
N SER A 25 21.81 -29.21 8.48
CA SER A 25 21.96 -29.36 9.94
C SER A 25 20.73 -30.01 10.58
N LEU A 26 19.52 -29.67 10.10
CA LEU A 26 18.27 -30.26 10.59
C LEU A 26 18.19 -31.75 10.25
N LEU A 27 18.55 -32.12 9.02
CA LEU A 27 18.58 -33.51 8.55
C LEU A 27 19.65 -34.33 9.29
N ALA A 28 20.83 -33.76 9.52
CA ALA A 28 21.89 -34.42 10.29
C ALA A 28 21.47 -34.66 11.75
N THR A 29 20.76 -33.70 12.36
CA THR A 29 20.24 -33.83 13.73
C THR A 29 19.16 -34.91 13.82
N ALA A 30 18.28 -34.99 12.82
CA ALA A 30 17.27 -36.04 12.74
C ALA A 30 17.91 -37.44 12.57
N ALA A 31 18.91 -37.57 11.71
CA ALA A 31 19.65 -38.82 11.53
C ALA A 31 20.39 -39.26 12.82
N ALA A 32 21.02 -38.32 13.52
CA ALA A 32 21.73 -38.60 14.77
C ALA A 32 20.78 -39.10 15.89
N LEU A 33 19.57 -38.54 15.97
CA LEU A 33 18.54 -38.96 16.92
C LEU A 33 18.01 -40.37 16.66
N VAL A 34 17.98 -40.80 15.39
CA VAL A 34 17.55 -42.15 15.00
C VAL A 34 18.63 -43.20 15.26
N LEU A 35 19.91 -42.83 15.08
CA LEU A 35 21.03 -43.78 15.08
C LEU A 35 21.66 -44.02 16.46
N LEU A 36 21.39 -43.18 17.48
CA LEU A 36 22.02 -43.28 18.79
C LEU A 36 21.10 -43.93 19.85
N PRO A 37 21.43 -45.13 20.38
CA PRO A 37 20.71 -45.71 21.49
C PRO A 37 20.91 -44.84 22.75
N ASN A 38 19.81 -44.47 23.41
CA ASN A 38 19.69 -43.48 24.52
C ASN A 38 19.46 -42.01 24.12
N ALA A 39 19.24 -41.69 22.84
CA ALA A 39 18.92 -40.34 22.40
C ALA A 39 17.60 -39.75 22.95
N ALA A 40 16.74 -40.55 23.59
CA ALA A 40 15.45 -40.09 24.12
C ALA A 40 15.57 -39.03 25.23
N SER A 41 16.58 -39.11 26.10
CA SER A 41 16.82 -38.14 27.18
C SER A 41 17.48 -36.84 26.67
N LEU A 42 18.33 -36.94 25.65
CA LEU A 42 18.90 -35.79 24.93
C LEU A 42 17.88 -35.13 23.97
N GLY A 43 16.96 -35.92 23.41
CA GLY A 43 15.91 -35.48 22.51
C GLY A 43 14.89 -34.53 23.16
N GLN A 44 14.65 -34.65 24.47
CA GLN A 44 13.82 -33.69 25.21
C GLN A 44 14.38 -32.27 25.17
N TRP A 45 15.70 -32.09 25.34
CA TRP A 45 16.33 -30.77 25.28
C TRP A 45 16.33 -30.20 23.86
N ILE A 46 16.40 -31.05 22.83
CA ILE A 46 16.26 -30.63 21.43
C ILE A 46 14.83 -30.17 21.14
N VAL A 47 13.81 -30.84 21.68
CA VAL A 47 12.40 -30.43 21.55
C VAL A 47 12.14 -29.10 22.28
N VAL A 48 12.67 -28.94 23.49
CA VAL A 48 12.57 -27.68 24.25
C VAL A 48 13.30 -26.55 23.53
N GLY A 49 14.50 -26.80 23.01
CA GLY A 49 15.26 -25.82 22.23
C GLY A 49 14.59 -25.44 20.92
N ALA A 50 14.06 -26.41 20.18
CA ALA A 50 13.31 -26.18 18.95
C ALA A 50 12.00 -25.41 19.21
N GLY A 51 11.28 -25.74 20.28
CA GLY A 51 10.09 -25.03 20.72
C GLY A 51 10.37 -23.59 21.13
N GLY A 52 11.48 -23.34 21.85
CA GLY A 52 11.92 -22.00 22.21
C GLY A 52 12.30 -21.14 21.00
N LEU A 53 13.01 -21.72 20.03
CA LEU A 53 13.34 -21.06 18.76
C LEU A 53 12.09 -20.74 17.93
N LEU A 54 11.12 -21.65 17.89
CA LEU A 54 9.85 -21.43 17.18
C LEU A 54 9.02 -20.32 17.84
N GLY A 55 8.99 -20.28 19.19
CA GLY A 55 8.36 -19.23 19.97
C GLY A 55 9.02 -17.86 19.75
N LEU A 56 10.35 -17.79 19.74
CA LEU A 56 11.11 -16.58 19.41
C LEU A 56 10.86 -16.12 17.97
N ALA A 57 10.80 -17.05 17.01
CA ALA A 57 10.49 -16.75 15.62
C ALA A 57 9.06 -16.22 15.45
N ALA A 58 8.08 -16.80 16.16
CA ALA A 58 6.70 -16.33 16.18
C ALA A 58 6.55 -14.95 16.84
N PHE A 59 7.27 -14.70 17.95
CA PHE A 59 7.32 -13.40 18.60
C PHE A 59 7.98 -12.34 17.72
N ALA A 60 9.14 -12.64 17.16
CA ALA A 60 9.84 -11.77 16.22
C ALA A 60 8.95 -11.49 15.01
N PHE A 61 8.27 -12.50 14.45
CA PHE A 61 7.30 -12.31 13.37
C PHE A 61 6.15 -11.37 13.79
N GLY A 62 5.59 -11.54 14.98
CA GLY A 62 4.58 -10.63 15.55
C GLY A 62 5.07 -9.18 15.66
N VAL A 63 6.30 -8.98 16.14
CA VAL A 63 6.94 -7.65 16.22
C VAL A 63 7.18 -7.07 14.81
N THR A 64 7.64 -7.89 13.87
CA THR A 64 7.93 -7.47 12.50
C THR A 64 6.64 -7.10 11.74
N ILE A 65 5.52 -7.78 12.03
CA ILE A 65 4.19 -7.42 11.53
C ILE A 65 3.82 -6.00 11.97
N SER A 66 4.11 -5.63 13.23
CA SER A 66 3.82 -4.30 13.77
C SER A 66 4.55 -3.17 13.03
N LEU A 67 5.74 -3.46 12.50
CA LEU A 67 6.59 -2.48 11.81
C LEU A 67 6.14 -2.15 10.37
N ARG A 68 5.16 -2.86 9.79
CA ARG A 68 4.56 -2.60 8.47
C ARG A 68 5.55 -2.34 7.31
N LYS A 69 6.74 -2.96 7.32
CA LYS A 69 7.76 -2.78 6.26
C LYS A 69 7.63 -3.84 5.14
N PRO A 70 7.98 -3.53 3.88
CA PRO A 70 8.00 -4.50 2.78
C PRO A 70 8.88 -5.72 3.04
N PHE A 71 10.01 -5.52 3.70
CA PHE A 71 10.92 -6.60 4.09
C PHE A 71 10.26 -7.57 5.09
N ALA A 72 9.38 -7.07 5.95
CA ALA A 72 8.68 -7.89 6.96
C ALA A 72 7.79 -8.95 6.31
N ARG A 73 7.12 -8.62 5.20
CA ARG A 73 6.27 -9.56 4.47
C ARG A 73 7.10 -10.67 3.82
N ARG A 74 8.22 -10.32 3.18
CA ARG A 74 9.13 -11.32 2.57
C ARG A 74 9.73 -12.23 3.63
N LEU A 75 10.20 -11.67 4.75
CA LEU A 75 10.70 -12.43 5.89
C LEU A 75 9.61 -13.34 6.48
N GLY A 76 8.37 -12.86 6.53
CA GLY A 76 7.22 -13.65 6.96
C GLY A 76 7.01 -14.92 6.14
N PHE A 77 7.05 -14.83 4.81
CA PHE A 77 6.93 -16.01 3.96
C PHE A 77 8.09 -17.00 4.15
N VAL A 78 9.30 -16.50 4.42
CA VAL A 78 10.46 -17.36 4.76
C VAL A 78 10.22 -18.07 6.10
N VAL A 79 9.70 -17.37 7.12
CA VAL A 79 9.36 -17.96 8.43
C VAL A 79 8.28 -19.04 8.28
N VAL A 80 7.26 -18.80 7.46
CA VAL A 80 6.22 -19.81 7.16
C VAL A 80 6.83 -21.04 6.49
N ALA A 81 7.72 -20.86 5.51
CA ALA A 81 8.39 -21.97 4.84
C ALA A 81 9.24 -22.81 5.81
N LEU A 82 9.99 -22.16 6.70
CA LEU A 82 10.76 -22.83 7.76
C LEU A 82 9.85 -23.58 8.74
N ALA A 83 8.73 -22.98 9.14
CA ALA A 83 7.77 -23.63 10.02
C ALA A 83 7.14 -24.87 9.36
N CYS A 84 6.86 -24.86 8.05
CA CYS A 84 6.42 -26.05 7.32
C CYS A 84 7.46 -27.18 7.35
N LEU A 85 8.76 -26.87 7.21
CA LEU A 85 9.82 -27.87 7.32
C LEU A 85 9.89 -28.48 8.72
N VAL A 86 9.74 -27.66 9.76
CA VAL A 86 9.69 -28.12 11.15
C VAL A 86 8.45 -28.99 11.41
N ALA A 87 7.29 -28.65 10.84
CA ALA A 87 6.10 -29.51 10.91
C ALA A 87 6.38 -30.89 10.28
N VAL A 88 6.96 -30.93 9.09
CA VAL A 88 7.33 -32.20 8.43
C VAL A 88 8.26 -33.02 9.32
N LEU A 89 9.29 -32.40 9.91
CA LEU A 89 10.20 -33.07 10.84
C LEU A 89 9.45 -33.67 12.04
N PHE A 90 8.57 -32.92 12.70
CA PHE A 90 7.81 -33.43 13.84
C PHE A 90 6.86 -34.56 13.45
N GLY A 91 6.25 -34.51 12.27
CA GLY A 91 5.46 -35.61 11.74
C GLY A 91 6.28 -36.88 11.54
N LEU A 92 7.48 -36.77 10.97
CA LEU A 92 8.39 -37.90 10.80
C LEU A 92 8.87 -38.47 12.15
N LEU A 93 9.22 -37.60 13.11
CA LEU A 93 9.65 -38.03 14.45
C LEU A 93 8.51 -38.72 15.23
N ALA A 94 7.26 -38.28 15.07
CA ALA A 94 6.12 -38.94 15.68
C ALA A 94 5.95 -40.40 15.20
N ILE A 95 6.32 -40.69 13.94
CA ILE A 95 6.29 -42.04 13.37
C ILE A 95 7.54 -42.83 13.80
N ALA A 96 8.72 -42.20 13.75
CA ALA A 96 10.00 -42.87 14.01
C ALA A 96 10.23 -43.21 15.49
N VAL A 97 9.62 -42.46 16.42
CA VAL A 97 9.80 -42.64 17.88
C VAL A 97 8.44 -42.79 18.57
N PRO A 98 7.82 -44.00 18.54
CA PRO A 98 6.47 -44.22 19.05
C PRO A 98 6.29 -43.84 20.53
N ALA A 99 7.32 -44.04 21.34
CA ALA A 99 7.31 -43.70 22.77
C ALA A 99 7.12 -42.19 23.05
N SER A 100 7.36 -41.33 22.06
CA SER A 100 7.19 -39.86 22.16
C SER A 100 6.23 -39.30 21.10
N ALA A 101 5.46 -40.17 20.44
CA ALA A 101 4.56 -39.80 19.34
C ALA A 101 3.54 -38.73 19.74
N THR A 102 3.01 -38.80 20.97
CA THR A 102 2.05 -37.81 21.49
C THR A 102 2.66 -36.42 21.59
N ALA A 103 3.87 -36.31 22.15
CA ALA A 103 4.58 -35.04 22.28
C ALA A 103 4.91 -34.42 20.91
N TYR A 104 5.45 -35.22 19.99
CA TYR A 104 5.73 -34.75 18.62
C TYR A 104 4.44 -34.40 17.85
N GLY A 105 3.36 -35.15 18.05
CA GLY A 105 2.05 -34.85 17.47
C GLY A 105 1.45 -33.54 17.98
N THR A 106 1.59 -33.22 19.27
CA THR A 106 1.17 -31.92 19.82
C THR A 106 1.97 -30.77 19.22
N TRP A 107 3.29 -30.91 19.11
CA TRP A 107 4.14 -29.90 18.47
C TRP A 107 3.80 -29.70 16.99
N LEU A 108 3.57 -30.79 16.25
CA LEU A 108 3.09 -30.74 14.87
C LEU A 108 1.81 -29.91 14.76
N ALA A 109 0.80 -30.18 15.60
CA ALA A 109 -0.47 -29.44 15.59
C ALA A 109 -0.28 -27.94 15.85
N VAL A 110 0.57 -27.57 16.83
CA VAL A 110 0.89 -26.17 17.14
C VAL A 110 1.56 -25.47 15.97
N VAL A 111 2.54 -26.13 15.33
CA VAL A 111 3.26 -25.56 14.18
C VAL A 111 2.31 -25.39 12.98
N LEU A 112 1.44 -26.36 12.71
CA LEU A 112 0.43 -26.24 11.65
C LEU A 112 -0.56 -25.10 11.90
N ALA A 113 -1.03 -24.93 13.15
CA ALA A 113 -1.89 -23.81 13.53
C ALA A 113 -1.19 -22.46 13.33
N TYR A 114 0.10 -22.36 13.70
CA TYR A 114 0.91 -21.17 13.45
C TYR A 114 1.08 -20.89 11.95
N VAL A 115 1.42 -21.91 11.14
CA VAL A 115 1.54 -21.79 9.68
C VAL A 115 0.24 -21.28 9.06
N ALA A 116 -0.91 -21.83 9.45
CA ALA A 116 -2.21 -21.40 8.96
C ALA A 116 -2.48 -19.92 9.33
N PHE A 117 -2.27 -19.54 10.59
CA PHE A 117 -2.44 -18.17 11.06
C PHE A 117 -1.51 -17.17 10.34
N ALA A 118 -0.22 -17.47 10.27
CA ALA A 118 0.78 -16.62 9.65
C ALA A 118 0.54 -16.48 8.15
N SER A 119 0.19 -17.56 7.46
CA SER A 119 -0.15 -17.54 6.03
C SER A 119 -1.38 -16.68 5.76
N HIS A 120 -2.46 -16.86 6.55
CA HIS A 120 -3.68 -16.05 6.42
C HIS A 120 -3.38 -14.55 6.60
N ARG A 121 -2.58 -14.20 7.60
CA ARG A 121 -2.13 -12.81 7.85
C ARG A 121 -1.27 -12.26 6.72
N LEU A 122 -0.33 -13.04 6.16
CA LEU A 122 0.57 -12.61 5.09
C LEU A 122 -0.12 -12.46 3.74
N VAL A 123 -1.13 -13.29 3.46
CA VAL A 123 -1.97 -13.19 2.26
C VAL A 123 -2.87 -11.96 2.34
N ARG A 124 -3.41 -11.66 3.53
CA ARG A 124 -4.21 -10.45 3.79
C ARG A 124 -3.36 -9.21 4.12
N TRP A 125 -2.04 -9.31 4.01
CA TRP A 125 -1.17 -8.15 4.19
C TRP A 125 -1.60 -7.05 3.21
N PRO A 126 -1.73 -5.78 3.65
CA PRO A 126 -2.13 -4.70 2.75
C PRO A 126 -1.04 -4.49 1.69
N THR A 127 -1.15 -5.18 0.56
CA THR A 127 -0.26 -5.06 -0.59
C THR A 127 -0.71 -3.92 -1.50
N GLY A 128 -0.97 -2.75 -0.92
CA GLY A 128 -1.06 -1.55 -1.73
C GLY A 128 0.34 -1.28 -2.28
N VAL A 129 0.49 -1.11 -3.61
CA VAL A 129 1.73 -0.69 -4.27
C VAL A 129 2.35 0.55 -3.58
N LEU A 130 1.51 1.32 -2.88
CA LEU A 130 1.89 2.51 -2.13
C LEU A 130 2.40 2.27 -0.71
N ALA A 131 1.92 1.24 0.01
CA ALA A 131 2.16 1.11 1.45
C ALA A 131 3.60 0.68 1.79
N ASP A 132 4.27 0.04 0.84
CA ASP A 132 5.61 -0.52 0.99
C ASP A 132 6.72 0.41 0.45
N GLU A 133 6.35 1.49 -0.24
CA GLU A 133 7.26 2.44 -0.87
C GLU A 133 7.38 3.72 -0.03
N PRO A 134 8.51 4.45 -0.09
CA PRO A 134 8.62 5.73 0.59
C PRO A 134 7.51 6.68 0.09
N ARG A 135 6.96 7.45 1.02
CA ARG A 135 5.94 8.44 0.68
C ARG A 135 6.54 9.50 -0.24
N VAL A 136 5.75 9.90 -1.22
CA VAL A 136 6.13 10.90 -2.21
C VAL A 136 5.82 12.30 -1.66
N SER A 137 6.80 13.21 -1.67
CA SER A 137 6.63 14.62 -1.29
C SER A 137 6.15 15.47 -2.49
N LEU A 138 5.05 15.04 -3.12
CA LEU A 138 4.38 15.75 -4.21
C LEU A 138 3.09 16.39 -3.67
N GLY A 139 2.99 17.71 -3.78
CA GLY A 139 1.80 18.49 -3.49
C GLY A 139 0.71 18.22 -4.52
N VAL A 140 -0.41 17.66 -4.06
CA VAL A 140 -1.56 17.32 -4.89
C VAL A 140 -2.80 18.03 -4.35
N PHE A 141 -3.37 18.92 -5.14
CA PHE A 141 -4.65 19.57 -4.86
C PHE A 141 -5.79 18.80 -5.50
N ILE A 142 -6.85 18.51 -4.76
CA ILE A 142 -8.02 17.78 -5.25
C ILE A 142 -9.22 18.73 -5.31
N SER A 143 -9.52 19.22 -6.51
CA SER A 143 -10.72 20.02 -6.79
C SER A 143 -11.88 19.11 -7.16
N TYR A 144 -13.02 19.25 -6.47
CA TYR A 144 -14.20 18.44 -6.74
C TYR A 144 -15.49 19.17 -6.35
N ARG A 145 -16.57 18.80 -7.04
CA ARG A 145 -17.91 19.27 -6.68
C ARG A 145 -18.53 18.31 -5.67
N ARG A 146 -18.75 18.79 -4.46
CA ARG A 146 -19.23 17.96 -3.33
C ARG A 146 -20.59 17.29 -3.60
N ASP A 147 -21.47 17.98 -4.31
CA ASP A 147 -22.80 17.46 -4.64
C ASP A 147 -22.76 16.47 -5.81
N ASP A 148 -21.58 16.20 -6.37
CA ASP A 148 -21.39 15.35 -7.54
C ASP A 148 -20.65 14.05 -7.18
N SER A 149 -19.49 14.17 -6.53
CA SER A 149 -18.52 13.06 -6.44
C SER A 149 -17.94 12.78 -5.04
N ARG A 150 -18.57 13.30 -3.96
CA ARG A 150 -18.06 13.21 -2.57
C ARG A 150 -17.52 11.85 -2.16
N GLU A 151 -18.28 10.79 -2.37
CA GLU A 151 -17.89 9.43 -1.95
C GLU A 151 -16.68 8.93 -2.75
N THR A 152 -16.64 9.19 -4.05
CA THR A 152 -15.52 8.77 -4.90
C THR A 152 -14.25 9.53 -4.54
N VAL A 153 -14.36 10.82 -4.23
CA VAL A 153 -13.22 11.65 -3.78
C VAL A 153 -12.67 11.18 -2.44
N GLY A 154 -13.54 10.81 -1.50
CA GLY A 154 -13.11 10.17 -0.25
C GLY A 154 -12.26 8.93 -0.50
N ARG A 155 -12.71 8.05 -1.41
CA ARG A 155 -11.95 6.84 -1.81
C ARG A 155 -10.62 7.18 -2.49
N ILE A 156 -10.59 8.19 -3.37
CA ILE A 156 -9.35 8.65 -4.01
C ILE A 156 -8.35 9.12 -2.95
N HIS A 157 -8.81 9.98 -2.02
CA HIS A 157 -7.99 10.51 -0.94
C HIS A 157 -7.44 9.38 -0.04
N ASP A 158 -8.28 8.43 0.33
CA ASP A 158 -7.90 7.26 1.15
C ASP A 158 -6.82 6.38 0.50
N VAL A 159 -6.81 6.30 -0.83
CA VAL A 159 -5.77 5.58 -1.56
C VAL A 159 -4.50 6.42 -1.65
N LEU A 160 -4.59 7.71 -1.96
CA LEU A 160 -3.42 8.59 -2.09
C LEU A 160 -2.64 8.71 -0.77
N ARG A 161 -3.31 8.88 0.38
CA ARG A 161 -2.63 8.98 1.70
C ARG A 161 -1.83 7.75 2.13
N GLN A 162 -1.97 6.62 1.41
CA GLN A 162 -1.15 5.43 1.64
C GLN A 162 0.28 5.61 1.12
N GLY A 163 0.52 6.50 0.16
CA GLY A 163 1.82 6.65 -0.51
C GLY A 163 2.27 8.08 -0.78
N PHE A 164 1.51 9.08 -0.36
CA PHE A 164 1.86 10.49 -0.41
C PHE A 164 1.88 11.05 1.02
N GLU A 165 2.67 12.09 1.25
CA GLU A 165 2.68 12.82 2.53
C GLU A 165 1.32 13.51 2.75
N GLU A 166 0.71 13.33 3.93
CA GLU A 166 -0.63 13.85 4.22
C GLU A 166 -0.65 15.38 4.12
N GLU A 167 0.42 16.03 4.58
CA GLU A 167 0.62 17.48 4.58
C GLU A 167 0.81 18.07 3.16
N ARG A 168 0.92 17.20 2.16
CA ARG A 168 1.02 17.52 0.73
C ARG A 168 -0.27 17.19 -0.03
N LEU A 169 -1.27 16.60 0.61
CA LEU A 169 -2.58 16.35 0.02
C LEU A 169 -3.55 17.45 0.45
N PHE A 170 -4.02 18.25 -0.52
CA PHE A 170 -4.94 19.36 -0.26
C PHE A 170 -6.34 19.00 -0.72
N LEU A 171 -7.27 18.91 0.22
CA LEU A 171 -8.69 18.60 0.00
C LEU A 171 -9.54 19.44 0.96
N ASP A 172 -10.66 20.00 0.49
CA ASP A 172 -11.60 20.78 1.32
C ASP A 172 -10.93 21.95 2.10
N VAL A 173 -9.85 22.53 1.56
CA VAL A 173 -8.96 23.48 2.28
C VAL A 173 -9.68 24.72 2.85
N TYR A 174 -10.74 25.19 2.19
CA TYR A 174 -11.48 26.37 2.63
C TYR A 174 -12.37 26.15 3.85
N ARG A 175 -12.67 24.90 4.23
CA ARG A 175 -13.53 24.63 5.41
C ARG A 175 -12.84 24.83 6.74
N GLN A 176 -11.51 24.82 6.75
CA GLN A 176 -10.71 25.00 7.96
C GLN A 176 -10.36 26.48 8.20
N ALA A 177 -10.75 27.36 7.27
CA ALA A 177 -10.40 28.78 7.22
C ALA A 177 -11.36 29.68 8.02
N ALA A 178 -11.55 29.40 9.31
CA ALA A 178 -12.45 30.20 10.14
C ALA A 178 -11.96 31.66 10.26
N GLY A 179 -12.68 32.60 9.65
CA GLY A 179 -12.36 34.04 9.68
C GLY A 179 -11.33 34.51 8.65
N GLU A 180 -10.84 33.62 7.77
CA GLU A 180 -9.91 33.98 6.70
C GLU A 180 -10.60 34.14 5.34
N ASP A 181 -10.03 34.97 4.46
CA ASP A 181 -10.44 35.01 3.05
C ASP A 181 -10.09 33.68 2.38
N TYR A 182 -11.12 32.88 2.08
CA TYR A 182 -10.98 31.56 1.48
C TYR A 182 -10.17 31.57 0.18
N ARG A 183 -10.20 32.67 -0.59
CA ARG A 183 -9.43 32.80 -1.85
C ARG A 183 -7.93 32.79 -1.57
N ARG A 184 -7.52 33.42 -0.46
CA ARG A 184 -6.12 33.39 0.00
C ARG A 184 -5.73 32.00 0.46
N VAL A 185 -6.62 31.29 1.17
CA VAL A 185 -6.36 29.92 1.64
C VAL A 185 -6.18 28.96 0.47
N ILE A 186 -7.09 29.00 -0.52
CA ILE A 186 -7.00 28.22 -1.75
C ILE A 186 -5.71 28.57 -2.51
N GLY A 187 -5.40 29.85 -2.65
CA GLY A 187 -4.17 30.32 -3.30
C GLY A 187 -2.91 29.71 -2.67
N ARG A 188 -2.79 29.74 -1.34
CA ARG A 188 -1.64 29.16 -0.63
C ARG A 188 -1.55 27.63 -0.78
N ALA A 189 -2.69 26.94 -0.81
CA ALA A 189 -2.71 25.49 -1.04
C ALA A 189 -2.27 25.15 -2.48
N LEU A 190 -2.74 25.92 -3.46
CA LEU A 190 -2.31 25.79 -4.85
C LEU A 190 -0.83 26.14 -5.04
N ASP A 191 -0.29 27.12 -4.32
CA ASP A 191 1.15 27.46 -4.35
C ASP A 191 2.04 26.30 -3.86
N ARG A 192 1.49 25.45 -3.00
CA ARG A 192 2.17 24.27 -2.45
C ARG A 192 1.89 22.99 -3.25
N SER A 193 1.19 23.11 -4.38
CA SER A 193 0.75 21.99 -5.22
C SER A 193 1.45 22.02 -6.56
N GLN A 194 1.98 20.88 -6.97
CA GLN A 194 2.54 20.67 -8.30
C GLN A 194 1.50 20.08 -9.26
N VAL A 195 0.51 19.35 -8.72
CA VAL A 195 -0.55 18.71 -9.49
C VAL A 195 -1.92 19.13 -8.94
N VAL A 196 -2.86 19.37 -9.85
CA VAL A 196 -4.27 19.63 -9.53
C VAL A 196 -5.12 18.54 -10.17
N LEU A 197 -5.75 17.71 -9.35
CA LEU A 197 -6.72 16.71 -9.77
C LEU A 197 -8.11 17.37 -9.83
N VAL A 198 -8.73 17.35 -11.00
CA VAL A 198 -10.08 17.90 -11.20
C VAL A 198 -11.05 16.75 -11.35
N VAL A 199 -11.85 16.48 -10.31
CA VAL A 199 -12.77 15.34 -10.31
C VAL A 199 -14.11 15.75 -10.92
N ILE A 200 -14.42 15.15 -12.07
CA ILE A 200 -15.60 15.42 -12.89
C ILE A 200 -16.51 14.20 -12.85
N GLY A 201 -17.63 14.32 -12.14
CA GLY A 201 -18.73 13.37 -12.17
C GLY A 201 -19.87 13.84 -13.08
N VAL A 202 -20.96 13.08 -13.10
CA VAL A 202 -22.04 13.23 -14.09
C VAL A 202 -22.86 14.51 -13.93
N ARG A 203 -22.85 15.12 -12.75
CA ARG A 203 -23.53 16.39 -12.46
C ARG A 203 -22.58 17.58 -12.43
N TRP A 204 -21.28 17.37 -12.62
CA TRP A 204 -20.25 18.41 -12.44
C TRP A 204 -20.56 19.73 -13.17
N LEU A 205 -21.05 19.64 -14.43
CA LEU A 205 -21.49 20.76 -15.25
C LEU A 205 -22.89 21.29 -14.89
N THR A 206 -23.80 20.41 -14.46
CA THR A 206 -25.25 20.70 -14.41
C THR A 206 -25.75 21.09 -13.04
N VAL A 207 -24.97 20.92 -11.96
CA VAL A 207 -25.36 21.42 -10.64
C VAL A 207 -25.61 22.93 -10.72
N GLY A 208 -26.83 23.31 -10.36
CA GLY A 208 -27.28 24.70 -10.34
C GLY A 208 -27.00 25.42 -9.02
N SER A 209 -26.93 26.75 -9.11
CA SER A 209 -27.11 27.69 -8.00
C SER A 209 -28.59 27.73 -7.58
N GLN A 210 -28.90 28.42 -6.47
CA GLN A 210 -30.27 28.69 -6.03
C GLN A 210 -31.11 29.38 -7.12
N ASP A 211 -30.48 30.14 -8.01
CA ASP A 211 -31.12 30.85 -9.12
C ASP A 211 -31.26 29.99 -10.40
N GLY A 212 -30.99 28.69 -10.33
CA GLY A 212 -31.09 27.76 -11.47
C GLY A 212 -29.98 27.86 -12.52
N LYS A 213 -29.06 28.82 -12.41
CA LYS A 213 -27.86 28.92 -13.27
C LYS A 213 -26.84 27.84 -12.91
N ARG A 214 -26.11 27.30 -13.90
CA ARG A 214 -25.03 26.32 -13.63
C ARG A 214 -23.97 26.98 -12.77
N ARG A 215 -23.55 26.30 -11.70
CA ARG A 215 -22.52 26.84 -10.79
C ARG A 215 -21.19 27.06 -11.50
N ILE A 216 -20.84 26.23 -12.49
CA ILE A 216 -19.59 26.43 -13.24
C ILE A 216 -19.55 27.75 -14.01
N ASP A 217 -20.70 28.37 -14.30
CA ASP A 217 -20.80 29.67 -14.96
C ASP A 217 -20.74 30.85 -13.97
N ASP A 218 -20.86 30.58 -12.67
CA ASP A 218 -20.77 31.56 -11.59
C ASP A 218 -19.29 31.87 -11.32
N PRO A 219 -18.84 33.14 -11.44
CA PRO A 219 -17.46 33.52 -11.11
C PRO A 219 -17.10 33.30 -9.64
N GLU A 220 -18.09 33.14 -8.75
CA GLU A 220 -17.89 32.86 -7.32
C GLU A 220 -17.94 31.35 -6.99
N ASP A 221 -18.06 30.45 -7.97
CA ASP A 221 -17.99 29.01 -7.71
C ASP A 221 -16.57 28.57 -7.39
N MET A 222 -16.39 27.90 -6.25
CA MET A 222 -15.06 27.52 -5.76
C MET A 222 -14.30 26.61 -6.73
N VAL A 223 -15.01 25.64 -7.32
CA VAL A 223 -14.41 24.71 -8.29
C VAL A 223 -13.92 25.48 -9.53
N ARG A 224 -14.67 26.48 -9.99
CA ARG A 224 -14.23 27.35 -11.08
C ARG A 224 -12.97 28.12 -10.69
N ILE A 225 -12.97 28.81 -9.55
CA ILE A 225 -11.83 29.61 -9.09
C ILE A 225 -10.57 28.76 -8.95
N GLU A 226 -10.67 27.56 -8.37
CA GLU A 226 -9.56 26.62 -8.21
C GLU A 226 -8.96 26.24 -9.57
N ILE A 227 -9.79 25.87 -10.55
CA ILE A 227 -9.34 25.43 -11.87
C ILE A 227 -8.78 26.60 -12.69
N GLU A 228 -9.44 27.75 -12.69
CA GLU A 228 -8.94 28.96 -13.35
C GLU A 228 -7.56 29.35 -12.81
N THR A 229 -7.41 29.32 -11.48
CA THR A 229 -6.14 29.62 -10.83
C THR A 229 -5.07 28.61 -11.21
N ALA A 230 -5.40 27.32 -11.23
CA ALA A 230 -4.47 26.27 -11.62
C ALA A 230 -4.01 26.40 -13.07
N LEU A 231 -4.93 26.66 -14.00
CA LEU A 231 -4.64 26.85 -15.42
C LEU A 231 -3.81 28.12 -15.65
N ALA A 232 -4.20 29.25 -15.03
CA ALA A 232 -3.49 30.52 -15.17
C ALA A 232 -2.04 30.44 -14.66
N ARG A 233 -1.78 29.61 -13.64
CA ARG A 233 -0.44 29.38 -13.08
C ARG A 233 0.35 28.30 -13.82
N GLY A 234 -0.23 27.65 -14.83
CA GLY A 234 0.42 26.56 -15.56
C GLY A 234 0.69 25.32 -14.70
N LEU A 235 -0.08 25.09 -13.64
CA LEU A 235 0.03 23.87 -12.83
C LEU A 235 -0.34 22.64 -13.66
N LYS A 236 0.16 21.47 -13.27
CA LYS A 236 -0.20 20.21 -13.94
C LYS A 236 -1.62 19.81 -13.56
N VAL A 237 -2.58 20.17 -14.39
CA VAL A 237 -3.99 19.78 -14.23
C VAL A 237 -4.24 18.39 -14.83
N ILE A 238 -4.86 17.50 -14.05
CA ILE A 238 -5.27 16.15 -14.48
C ILE A 238 -6.76 15.98 -14.22
N PRO A 239 -7.61 15.96 -15.27
CA PRO A 239 -9.01 15.63 -15.12
C PRO A 239 -9.20 14.15 -14.75
N LEU A 240 -10.05 13.89 -13.77
CA LEU A 240 -10.46 12.55 -13.34
C LEU A 240 -11.95 12.37 -13.61
N LEU A 241 -12.29 11.51 -14.57
CA LEU A 241 -13.68 11.19 -14.91
C LEU A 241 -14.18 10.07 -14.01
N VAL A 242 -15.24 10.35 -13.23
CA VAL A 242 -15.88 9.39 -12.33
C VAL A 242 -17.32 9.14 -12.73
N GLN A 243 -17.94 8.06 -12.24
CA GLN A 243 -19.37 7.78 -12.49
C GLN A 243 -19.74 7.72 -13.99
N ALA A 244 -18.79 7.30 -14.85
CA ALA A 244 -18.94 7.32 -16.31
C ALA A 244 -19.18 8.73 -16.92
N ALA A 245 -18.74 9.78 -16.24
CA ALA A 245 -18.73 11.13 -16.80
C ALA A 245 -17.85 11.23 -18.05
N THR A 246 -18.19 12.18 -18.90
CA THR A 246 -17.44 12.53 -20.11
C THR A 246 -16.76 13.87 -19.92
N MET A 247 -15.68 14.10 -20.68
CA MET A 247 -15.03 15.41 -20.67
C MET A 247 -15.98 16.49 -21.19
N PRO A 248 -16.08 17.65 -20.49
CA PRO A 248 -16.81 18.79 -21.01
C PRO A 248 -16.15 19.31 -22.28
N THR A 249 -16.96 19.69 -23.27
CA THR A 249 -16.48 20.42 -24.45
C THR A 249 -16.20 21.88 -24.10
N ALA A 250 -15.33 22.55 -24.87
CA ALA A 250 -15.02 23.96 -24.64
C ALA A 250 -16.29 24.84 -24.64
N ALA A 251 -17.25 24.59 -25.54
CA ALA A 251 -18.51 25.32 -25.61
C ALA A 251 -19.42 25.15 -24.37
N GLN A 252 -19.21 24.13 -23.56
CA GLN A 252 -19.95 23.91 -22.31
C GLN A 252 -19.33 24.63 -21.11
N LEU A 253 -18.13 25.21 -21.27
CA LEU A 253 -17.35 25.83 -20.22
C LEU A 253 -17.29 27.36 -20.38
N PRO A 254 -17.08 28.10 -19.29
CA PRO A 254 -16.67 29.50 -19.39
C PRO A 254 -15.38 29.67 -20.19
N PRO A 255 -15.17 30.82 -20.87
CA PRO A 255 -13.99 31.04 -21.71
C PRO A 255 -12.64 30.82 -21.02
N THR A 256 -12.56 31.20 -19.74
CA THR A 256 -11.39 31.02 -18.86
C THR A 256 -11.06 29.56 -18.56
N LEU A 257 -12.02 28.65 -18.73
CA LEU A 257 -11.86 27.21 -18.50
C LEU A 257 -11.71 26.40 -19.78
N HIS A 258 -11.73 27.00 -20.97
CA HIS A 258 -11.60 26.26 -22.23
C HIS A 258 -10.37 25.34 -22.27
N GLY A 259 -9.26 25.75 -21.65
CA GLY A 259 -8.04 24.93 -21.55
C GLY A 259 -8.28 23.55 -20.93
N LEU A 260 -9.22 23.41 -20.00
CA LEU A 260 -9.57 22.14 -19.36
C LEU A 260 -10.07 21.09 -20.37
N ALA A 261 -10.85 21.51 -21.38
CA ALA A 261 -11.47 20.62 -22.35
C ALA A 261 -10.46 19.89 -23.25
N TYR A 262 -9.24 20.41 -23.35
CA TYR A 262 -8.17 19.85 -24.18
C TYR A 262 -7.17 19.00 -23.41
N LEU A 263 -7.36 18.83 -22.09
CA LEU A 263 -6.49 18.00 -21.26
C LEU A 263 -6.85 16.52 -21.37
N THR A 264 -5.83 15.67 -21.38
CA THR A 264 -6.02 14.21 -21.29
C THR A 264 -6.53 13.82 -19.92
N ALA A 265 -7.74 13.26 -19.88
CA ALA A 265 -8.35 12.79 -18.65
C ALA A 265 -7.96 11.34 -18.32
N LEU A 266 -7.96 11.02 -17.03
CA LEU A 266 -7.94 9.64 -16.55
C LEU A 266 -9.34 9.22 -16.10
N GLN A 267 -9.77 8.04 -16.54
CA GLN A 267 -11.04 7.47 -16.09
C GLN A 267 -10.84 6.66 -14.81
N LEU A 268 -11.68 6.90 -13.81
CA LEU A 268 -11.77 6.14 -12.58
C LEU A 268 -13.14 5.46 -12.52
N ARG A 269 -13.18 4.20 -12.96
CA ARG A 269 -14.40 3.41 -13.00
C ARG A 269 -14.74 2.84 -11.60
N PRO A 270 -16.02 2.51 -11.34
CA PRO A 270 -16.41 1.78 -10.13
C PRO A 270 -15.73 0.41 -10.03
N ASP A 271 -15.93 -0.28 -8.90
CA ASP A 271 -15.44 -1.64 -8.74
C ASP A 271 -16.03 -2.57 -9.82
N PRO A 272 -15.23 -3.51 -10.37
CA PRO A 272 -13.90 -3.94 -9.92
C PRO A 272 -12.71 -3.13 -10.47
N ASP A 273 -12.95 -2.16 -11.35
CA ASP A 273 -11.91 -1.43 -12.09
C ASP A 273 -11.27 -0.26 -11.31
N PHE A 274 -11.87 0.17 -10.21
CA PHE A 274 -11.37 1.31 -9.43
C PHE A 274 -9.90 1.17 -9.03
N LYS A 275 -9.50 -0.02 -8.57
CA LYS A 275 -8.14 -0.28 -8.10
C LYS A 275 -7.09 -0.18 -9.22
N PRO A 276 -7.21 -0.88 -10.38
CA PRO A 276 -6.26 -0.71 -11.46
C PRO A 276 -6.27 0.71 -12.05
N ASP A 277 -7.42 1.38 -12.10
CA ASP A 277 -7.52 2.77 -12.55
C ASP A 277 -6.75 3.72 -11.62
N MET A 278 -6.90 3.56 -10.30
CA MET A 278 -6.12 4.29 -9.30
C MET A 278 -4.60 4.02 -9.39
N GLN A 279 -4.19 2.78 -9.71
CA GLN A 279 -2.78 2.46 -9.91
C GLN A 279 -2.17 3.24 -11.08
N ARG A 280 -2.93 3.48 -12.15
CA ARG A 280 -2.48 4.31 -13.28
C ARG A 280 -2.30 5.77 -12.87
N LEU A 281 -3.24 6.32 -12.09
CA LEU A 281 -3.12 7.67 -11.53
C LEU A 281 -1.88 7.79 -10.64
N ILE A 282 -1.69 6.87 -9.70
CA ILE A 282 -0.52 6.83 -8.82
C ILE A 282 0.78 6.79 -9.60
N THR A 283 0.84 5.95 -10.64
CA THR A 283 2.03 5.83 -11.50
C THR A 283 2.32 7.16 -12.19
N ALA A 284 1.29 7.82 -12.76
CA ALA A 284 1.46 9.13 -13.38
C ALA A 284 1.96 10.19 -12.38
N LEU A 285 1.41 10.23 -11.17
CA LEU A 285 1.84 11.16 -10.11
C LEU A 285 3.29 10.91 -9.67
N ARG A 286 3.70 9.65 -9.54
CA ARG A 286 5.09 9.29 -9.20
C ARG A 286 6.08 9.73 -10.28
N THR A 287 5.73 9.55 -11.55
CA THR A 287 6.55 10.04 -12.66
C THR A 287 6.73 11.55 -12.59
N LEU A 288 5.65 12.29 -12.30
CA LEU A 288 5.72 13.75 -12.13
C LEU A 288 6.61 14.17 -10.95
N SER A 289 6.54 13.45 -9.83
CA SER A 289 7.41 13.72 -8.69
C SER A 289 8.89 13.48 -9.00
N ALA A 290 9.20 12.46 -9.80
CA ALA A 290 10.58 12.18 -10.22
C ALA A 290 11.11 13.30 -11.12
N SER A 291 10.31 13.79 -12.08
CA SER A 291 10.68 14.90 -12.96
C SER A 291 10.85 16.24 -12.23
N ALA A 292 10.19 16.45 -11.09
CA ALA A 292 10.28 17.70 -10.32
C ALA A 292 11.53 17.78 -9.42
N THR A 293 12.24 16.67 -9.23
CA THR A 293 13.44 16.59 -8.36
C THR A 293 14.75 16.66 -9.16
N GLY A 294 14.68 16.62 -10.51
CA GLY A 294 15.82 16.76 -11.41
C GLY A 294 15.83 18.12 -12.10
#